data_AF-H0EXD5-F1
#
_entry.id   AF-H0EXD5-F1
#
_cell.length_a   1.000
_cell.length_b   1.000
_cell.length_c   1.000
_cell.angle_alpha   90.00
_cell.angle_beta   90.00
_cell.angle_gamma   90.00
#
_symmetry.space_group_name_H-M   'P 1'
#
loop_
_entity.id
_entity.type
_entity.pdbx_description
1 polymer ?
#
loop_
_entity_poly.entity_id
_entity_poly.type
_entity_poly.pdbx_seq_one_letter_code
_entity_poly.pdbx_strand_id
1 'polypeptide(L)'
;MAFIQAFEALVISAVKSLDKLAAMEFLRIRFIDLESQVPALNPYFQLQDNHCTGIWSDPIVDNLRRTRPYATFAEKADTLSDVGFKDGQLFIPGNFSKTRPQSIKISSYSTLMGGITIT
;
A
#
# COMPACT_ATOMS: atom_id res chain seq x y z
N MET A 1 -6.51 -8.01 -10.18
CA MET A 1 -5.84 -8.50 -8.95
C MET A 1 -4.39 -8.90 -9.20
N ALA A 2 -4.07 -9.49 -10.36
CA ALA A 2 -2.70 -9.90 -10.71
C ALA A 2 -1.64 -8.79 -10.52
N PHE A 3 -1.93 -7.55 -10.94
CA PHE A 3 -1.02 -6.42 -10.73
C PHE A 3 -0.74 -6.16 -9.24
N ILE A 4 -1.78 -6.07 -8.41
CA ILE A 4 -1.63 -5.84 -6.97
C ILE A 4 -0.83 -6.97 -6.30
N GLN A 5 -1.06 -8.22 -6.70
CA GLN A 5 -0.29 -9.38 -6.23
C GLN A 5 1.18 -9.32 -6.66
N ALA A 6 1.46 -8.89 -7.90
CA ALA A 6 2.83 -8.69 -8.37
C ALA A 6 3.54 -7.56 -7.61
N PHE A 7 2.82 -6.47 -7.33
CA PHE A 7 3.33 -5.36 -6.53
C PHE A 7 3.60 -5.81 -5.08
N GLU A 8 2.73 -6.63 -4.49
CA GLU A 8 2.98 -7.27 -3.19
C GLU A 8 4.27 -8.09 -3.19
N ALA A 9 4.45 -8.95 -4.19
CA ALA A 9 5.64 -9.78 -4.33
C ALA A 9 6.92 -8.94 -4.47
N LEU A 10 6.85 -7.80 -5.16
CA LEU A 10 7.93 -6.82 -5.26
C LEU A 10 8.26 -6.24 -3.88
N VAL A 11 7.26 -5.80 -3.11
CA VAL A 11 7.45 -5.26 -1.75
C VAL A 11 8.05 -6.32 -0.82
N ILE A 12 7.54 -7.55 -0.83
CA ILE A 12 8.08 -8.66 -0.01
C ILE A 12 9.55 -8.91 -0.34
N SER A 13 9.90 -8.93 -1.63
CA SER A 13 11.29 -9.16 -2.07
C SER A 13 12.22 -8.02 -1.64
N ALA A 14 11.75 -6.78 -1.70
CA ALA A 14 12.50 -5.63 -1.23
C ALA A 14 12.71 -5.67 0.29
N VAL A 15 11.67 -5.98 1.07
CA VAL A 15 11.75 -6.13 2.53
C VAL A 15 12.73 -7.26 2.91
N LYS A 16 12.67 -8.42 2.23
CA LYS A 16 13.64 -9.51 2.45
C LYS A 16 15.09 -9.08 2.24
N SER A 17 15.34 -8.16 1.31
CA SER A 17 16.68 -7.66 0.99
C SER A 17 17.25 -6.74 2.08
N LEU A 18 16.41 -6.16 2.94
CA LEU A 18 16.85 -5.31 4.06
C LEU A 18 17.69 -6.05 5.11
N ASP A 19 17.60 -7.39 5.14
CA ASP A 19 18.44 -8.28 5.95
C ASP A 19 19.93 -8.12 5.60
N LYS A 20 20.22 -7.93 4.30
CA LYS A 20 21.58 -7.69 3.79
C LYS A 20 21.93 -6.21 3.74
N LEU A 21 20.93 -5.36 3.54
CA LEU A 21 21.06 -3.90 3.42
C LEU A 21 20.73 -3.22 4.75
N ALA A 22 21.41 -3.60 5.82
CA ALA A 22 21.09 -3.15 7.19
C ALA A 22 21.19 -1.62 7.38
N ALA A 23 22.09 -0.96 6.65
CA ALA A 23 22.27 0.50 6.70
C ALA A 23 21.22 1.29 5.90
N MET A 24 20.30 0.62 5.18
CA MET A 24 19.30 1.31 4.38
C MET A 24 18.19 1.87 5.29
N GLU A 25 18.12 3.19 5.44
CA GLU A 25 17.12 3.87 6.27
C GLU A 25 15.89 4.32 5.46
N PHE A 26 16.04 4.39 4.14
CA PHE A 26 15.00 4.81 3.21
C PHE A 26 14.82 3.81 2.06
N LEU A 27 13.60 3.35 1.86
CA LEU A 27 13.19 2.53 0.72
C LEU A 27 11.80 3.00 0.28
N ARG A 28 11.63 3.27 -1.02
CA ARG A 28 10.34 3.68 -1.58
C ARG A 28 10.07 2.94 -2.89
N ILE A 29 8.88 2.36 -2.97
CA ILE A 29 8.34 1.69 -4.17
C ILE A 29 7.00 2.33 -4.46
N ARG A 30 6.80 2.82 -5.68
CA ARG A 30 5.58 3.52 -6.08
C ARG A 30 5.16 3.09 -7.47
N PHE A 31 3.89 2.74 -7.60
CA PHE A 31 3.21 2.78 -8.88
C PHE A 31 2.65 4.18 -9.11
N ILE A 32 2.76 4.67 -10.34
CA ILE A 32 2.22 5.96 -10.75
C ILE A 32 1.43 5.73 -12.03
N ASP A 33 0.11 5.67 -11.88
CA ASP A 33 -0.83 5.77 -12.98
C ASP A 33 -1.33 7.22 -13.05
N LEU A 34 -1.03 7.88 -14.16
CA LEU A 34 -1.39 9.28 -14.43
C LEU A 34 -2.87 9.42 -14.82
N GLU A 35 -3.48 8.35 -15.30
CA GLU A 35 -4.87 8.30 -15.77
C GLU A 35 -5.82 7.74 -14.70
N SER A 36 -5.27 7.37 -13.54
CA SER A 36 -6.04 6.85 -12.41
C SER A 36 -7.08 7.87 -11.96
N GLN A 37 -8.33 7.42 -11.91
CA GLN A 37 -9.42 8.18 -11.31
C GLN A 37 -9.19 8.44 -9.81
N VAL A 38 -8.31 7.65 -9.18
CA VAL A 38 -7.94 7.79 -7.76
C VAL A 38 -6.43 7.63 -7.55
N PRO A 39 -5.60 8.65 -7.89
CA PRO A 39 -4.15 8.54 -7.76
C PRO A 39 -3.67 8.29 -6.33
N ALA A 40 -4.49 8.65 -5.32
CA ALA A 40 -4.22 8.39 -3.92
C ALA A 40 -4.22 6.89 -3.56
N LEU A 41 -4.88 6.05 -4.35
CA LEU A 41 -4.94 4.60 -4.18
C LEU A 41 -3.93 3.86 -5.06
N ASN A 42 -3.11 4.55 -5.85
CA ASN A 42 -2.02 3.89 -6.55
C ASN A 42 -1.09 3.23 -5.51
N PRO A 43 -0.82 1.91 -5.62
CA PRO A 43 -0.07 1.18 -4.61
C PRO A 43 1.33 1.76 -4.43
N TYR A 44 1.73 1.84 -3.17
CA TYR A 44 3.06 2.24 -2.80
C TYR A 44 3.50 1.53 -1.52
N PHE A 45 4.79 1.48 -1.29
CA PHE A 45 5.41 1.09 -0.03
C PHE A 45 6.53 2.07 0.25
N GLN A 46 6.65 2.51 1.50
CA GLN A 46 7.76 3.34 1.92
C GLN A 46 8.20 2.92 3.32
N LEU A 47 9.50 2.69 3.49
CA LEU A 47 10.20 2.66 4.76
C LEU A 47 11.04 3.94 4.85
N GLN A 48 10.91 4.65 5.96
CA GLN A 48 11.74 5.80 6.31
C GLN A 48 11.91 5.82 7.83
N ASP A 49 13.14 5.84 8.32
CA ASP A 49 13.44 6.00 9.75
C ASP A 49 12.72 4.97 10.65
N ASN A 50 12.73 3.70 10.25
CA ASN A 50 11.98 2.60 10.90
C ASN A 50 10.45 2.79 10.92
N HIS A 51 9.92 3.65 10.05
CA HIS A 51 8.50 3.84 9.87
C HIS A 51 8.05 3.44 8.46
N CYS A 52 7.09 2.51 8.39
CA CYS A 52 6.55 1.97 7.16
C CYS A 52 5.17 2.54 6.85
N THR A 53 4.94 2.94 5.61
CA THR A 53 3.65 3.43 5.11
C THR A 53 3.33 2.80 3.75
N GLY A 54 2.06 2.86 3.38
CA GLY A 54 1.54 2.34 2.12
C GLY A 54 0.87 0.98 2.29
N ILE A 55 1.09 0.08 1.34
CA ILE A 55 0.40 -1.20 1.33
C ILE A 55 0.92 -2.14 2.41
N TRP A 56 0.01 -2.90 3.01
CA TRP A 56 0.36 -3.94 3.96
C TRP A 56 -0.47 -5.21 3.75
N SER A 57 0.16 -6.32 4.11
CA SER A 57 -0.43 -7.65 4.22
C SER A 57 0.32 -8.40 5.32
N ASP A 58 -0.24 -9.49 5.83
CA ASP A 58 0.43 -10.29 6.85
C ASP A 58 1.82 -10.79 6.37
N PRO A 59 1.99 -11.26 5.12
CA PRO A 59 3.31 -11.60 4.57
C PRO A 59 4.32 -10.44 4.58
N ILE A 60 3.90 -9.20 4.27
CA ILE A 60 4.78 -8.03 4.32
C ILE A 60 5.20 -7.76 5.77
N VAL A 61 4.23 -7.75 6.69
CA VAL A 61 4.47 -7.46 8.11
C VAL A 61 5.39 -8.52 8.73
N ASP A 62 5.19 -9.80 8.43
CA ASP A 62 6.00 -10.89 8.97
C ASP A 62 7.44 -10.84 8.45
N ASN A 63 7.64 -10.55 7.16
CA ASN A 63 8.99 -10.34 6.61
C ASN A 63 9.66 -9.09 7.19
N LEU A 64 8.89 -8.03 7.44
CA LEU A 64 9.42 -6.79 8.04
C LEU A 64 9.87 -7.04 9.48
N ARG A 65 9.06 -7.71 10.31
CA ARG A 65 9.45 -8.05 11.69
C ARG A 65 10.74 -8.87 11.74
N ARG A 66 10.96 -9.78 10.78
CA ARG A 66 12.17 -10.59 10.69
C ARG A 66 13.40 -9.78 10.30
N THR A 67 13.27 -8.87 9.35
CA THR A 67 14.41 -8.15 8.74
C THR A 67 14.71 -6.80 9.40
N ARG A 68 13.69 -6.17 9.98
CA ARG A 68 13.74 -4.88 10.68
C ARG A 68 12.77 -4.90 11.88
N PRO A 69 13.15 -5.55 12.99
CA PRO A 69 12.26 -5.72 14.16
C PRO A 69 11.83 -4.41 14.81
N TYR A 70 12.62 -3.33 14.64
CA TYR A 70 12.29 -1.99 15.14
C TYR A 70 11.39 -1.19 14.20
N ALA A 71 11.15 -1.68 12.99
CA ALA A 71 10.29 -0.99 12.05
C ALA A 71 8.81 -1.16 12.43
N THR A 72 8.06 -0.07 12.39
CA THR A 72 6.62 -0.04 12.68
C THR A 72 5.84 0.37 11.45
N PHE A 73 4.65 -0.19 11.26
CA PHE A 73 3.75 0.27 10.21
C PHE A 73 2.88 1.40 10.76
N ALA A 74 2.64 2.43 9.95
CA ALA A 74 1.63 3.44 10.23
C ALA A 74 0.28 2.76 10.49
N GLU A 75 -0.53 3.38 11.37
CA GLU A 75 -1.77 2.83 11.91
C GLU A 75 -2.52 2.00 10.86
N LYS A 76 -2.69 0.71 11.18
CA LYS A 76 -3.27 -0.28 10.27
C LYS A 76 -4.76 0.01 10.12
N ALA A 77 -5.11 0.90 9.19
CA ALA A 77 -6.50 1.08 8.81
C ALA A 77 -7.01 -0.25 8.24
N ASP A 78 -7.90 -0.90 8.96
CA ASP A 78 -8.43 -2.23 8.61
C ASP A 78 -9.32 -2.19 7.36
N THR A 79 -9.83 -1.00 7.00
CA THR A 79 -10.73 -0.82 5.86
C THR A 79 -10.50 0.54 5.18
N LEU A 80 -10.63 0.56 3.85
CA LEU A 80 -10.98 1.77 3.09
C LEU A 80 -12.49 2.04 3.27
N SER A 81 -12.96 2.11 4.51
CA SER A 81 -14.40 2.02 4.87
C SER A 81 -15.29 3.03 4.16
N ASP A 82 -14.72 4.14 3.70
CA ASP A 82 -15.46 5.19 3.02
C ASP A 82 -15.15 5.31 1.51
N VAL A 83 -14.32 4.42 0.92
CA VAL A 83 -14.09 4.37 -0.54
C VAL A 83 -14.86 3.18 -1.12
N GLY A 84 -15.84 3.48 -1.97
CA GLY A 84 -16.68 2.45 -2.59
C GLY A 84 -17.44 2.97 -3.79
N PHE A 85 -18.24 2.10 -4.41
CA PHE A 85 -19.16 2.51 -5.47
C PHE A 85 -20.54 2.73 -4.88
N LYS A 86 -21.12 3.91 -5.12
CA LYS A 86 -22.51 4.21 -4.82
C LYS A 86 -23.18 4.66 -6.13
N ASP A 87 -24.22 3.93 -6.54
CA ASP A 87 -24.97 4.19 -7.78
C ASP A 87 -24.12 4.22 -9.06
N GLY A 88 -23.09 3.37 -9.14
CA GLY A 88 -22.17 3.30 -10.30
C GLY A 88 -21.16 4.44 -10.37
N GLN A 89 -21.24 5.41 -9.45
CA GLN A 89 -20.22 6.42 -9.24
C GLN A 89 -19.28 6.00 -8.12
N LEU A 90 -17.99 6.29 -8.34
CA LEU A 90 -17.00 6.11 -7.31
C LEU A 90 -17.21 7.19 -6.23
N PHE A 91 -17.53 6.75 -5.03
CA PHE A 91 -17.56 7.58 -3.85
C PHE A 91 -16.17 7.57 -3.20
N ILE A 92 -15.51 8.72 -3.25
CA ILE A 92 -14.26 8.99 -2.56
C ILE A 92 -14.58 10.02 -1.48
N PRO A 93 -14.28 9.75 -0.21
CA PRO A 93 -14.51 10.72 0.84
C PRO A 93 -13.48 11.85 0.70
N GLY A 94 -13.89 13.08 0.99
CA GLY A 94 -13.10 14.29 0.68
C GLY A 94 -11.72 14.37 1.36
N ASN A 95 -11.43 13.47 2.30
CA ASN A 95 -10.12 13.28 2.92
C ASN A 95 -9.09 12.58 1.98
N PHE A 96 -9.51 11.67 1.09
CA PHE A 96 -8.59 10.98 0.17
C PHE A 96 -8.11 11.86 -0.99
N SER A 97 -8.87 12.88 -1.38
CA SER A 97 -8.44 13.80 -2.46
C SER A 97 -7.28 14.70 -2.04
N LYS A 98 -7.03 14.85 -0.74
CA LYS A 98 -5.99 15.73 -0.19
C LYS A 98 -4.81 14.97 0.44
N THR A 99 -5.03 13.76 0.97
CA THR A 99 -3.99 13.01 1.67
C THR A 99 -3.96 11.55 1.24
N ARG A 100 -2.79 11.11 0.76
CA ARG A 100 -2.52 9.70 0.46
C ARG A 100 -2.62 8.86 1.75
N PRO A 101 -3.37 7.74 1.75
CA PRO A 101 -3.51 6.90 2.94
C PRO A 101 -2.15 6.38 3.38
N GLN A 102 -1.87 6.43 4.69
CA GLN A 102 -0.61 5.94 5.24
C GLN A 102 -0.56 4.42 5.36
N SER A 103 -1.71 3.75 5.29
CA SER A 103 -1.82 2.30 5.42
C SER A 103 -2.99 1.79 4.59
N ILE A 104 -2.74 0.83 3.69
CA ILE A 104 -3.75 0.24 2.80
C ILE A 104 -3.61 -1.28 2.85
N LYS A 105 -4.61 -1.99 3.38
CA LYS A 105 -4.59 -3.45 3.36
C LYS A 105 -4.75 -3.95 1.94
N ILE A 106 -3.92 -4.90 1.51
CA ILE A 106 -3.96 -5.42 0.13
C ILE A 106 -5.34 -5.98 -0.24
N SER A 107 -6.04 -6.61 0.69
CA SER A 107 -7.40 -7.13 0.45
C SER A 107 -8.41 -6.03 0.11
N SER A 108 -8.17 -4.77 0.49
CA SER A 108 -9.07 -3.65 0.18
C SER A 108 -9.09 -3.29 -1.30
N TYR A 109 -8.07 -3.66 -2.09
CA TYR A 109 -8.09 -3.47 -3.54
C TYR A 109 -9.14 -4.34 -4.24
N SER A 110 -9.58 -5.44 -3.62
CA SER A 110 -10.67 -6.27 -4.14
C SER A 110 -11.98 -5.48 -4.27
N THR A 111 -12.26 -4.61 -3.29
CA THR A 111 -13.46 -3.76 -3.26
C THR A 111 -13.45 -2.69 -4.35
N LEU A 112 -12.26 -2.28 -4.79
CA LEU A 112 -12.07 -1.23 -5.80
C LEU A 112 -12.20 -1.73 -7.23
N MET A 113 -11.93 -3.02 -7.49
CA MET A 113 -11.99 -3.59 -8.84
C MET A 113 -13.42 -3.71 -9.41
N GLY A 114 -14.45 -3.45 -8.61
CA GLY A 114 -15.84 -3.35 -9.08
C GLY A 114 -16.13 -2.13 -9.96
N GLY A 115 -15.19 -1.18 -10.07
CA GLY A 115 -15.32 -0.05 -11.00
C GLY A 115 -14.09 0.87 -11.15
N ILE A 116 -12.96 0.60 -10.49
CA ILE A 116 -11.67 1.24 -10.78
C ILE A 116 -10.79 0.23 -11.51
N THR A 117 -10.43 0.54 -12.75
CA THR A 117 -9.39 -0.19 -13.47
C THR A 117 -8.03 0.31 -12.99
N ILE A 118 -7.30 -0.53 -12.26
CA ILE A 118 -5.86 -0.36 -12.00
C ILE A 118 -5.16 -1.28 -12.98
N THR A 119 -4.71 -0.74 -14.12
CA THR A 119 -4.00 -1.46 -15.20
C THR A 119 -2.50 -1.32 -15.11
#